data_AF-A0A976FP61-F1
#
_entry.id   AF-A0A976FP61-F1
#
_cell.length_a   1.000
_cell.length_b   1.000
_cell.length_c   1.000
_cell.angle_alpha   90.00
_cell.angle_beta   90.00
_cell.angle_gamma   90.00
#
_symmetry.space_group_name_H-M   'P 1'
#
loop_
_entity.id
_entity.type
_entity.pdbx_description
1 polymer ?
#
loop_
_entity_poly.entity_id
_entity_poly.type
_entity_poly.pdbx_seq_one_letter_code
_entity_poly.pdbx_strand_id
1 'polypeptide(L)'
;MTEIPQLLLNGPELFVKFLRHTLDDAMFVLHLMHKLEIVPLSKQLANLCGYLWTRTLEGNKRAEQIEYLLLHEFTHSKHKFIVPEKYKTRHEADKSSTKREASYAGGMEYNICFTTVERQITKDATGGSLKRKKTTISAIEDKEALNGKDATFEGAAFSDDSKIPSLPSSASKPGILPAVIKRLLDSRKQVKQQLQIELQAGNVEKAALLDVRQRAIKLTANSMYGCLGFRYSRLYAKPIAALITSTGRQTLQRAKEVAEHECGYDVIYGDTDSIMVDSRTENLDEAKRIGSDIQTQCNKHFKLLELEVDAIFKRLLLLNKKKYAALVLKEQPQCEPLFEKEVKGLDLVRRDWCVLSKPWEMRILILFVGKFP
;
A
#
# COMPACT_ATOMS: atom_id res chain seq x y z
N MET A 1 -37.53 -2.17 -9.53
CA MET A 1 -38.40 -3.02 -8.69
C MET A 1 -39.81 -3.14 -9.25
N THR A 2 -40.39 -2.06 -9.81
CA THR A 2 -41.74 -2.01 -10.40
C THR A 2 -42.04 -3.06 -11.48
N GLU A 3 -41.03 -3.51 -12.22
CA GLU A 3 -41.17 -4.45 -13.34
C GLU A 3 -41.33 -5.92 -12.91
N ILE A 4 -40.84 -6.31 -11.72
CA ILE A 4 -40.82 -7.73 -11.30
C ILE A 4 -42.25 -8.31 -11.22
N PRO A 5 -43.27 -7.64 -10.62
CA PRO A 5 -44.64 -8.12 -10.66
C PRO A 5 -45.21 -8.29 -12.08
N GLN A 6 -44.81 -7.45 -13.03
CA GLN A 6 -45.27 -7.54 -14.42
C GLN A 6 -44.64 -8.74 -15.14
N LEU A 7 -43.36 -9.04 -14.89
CA LEU A 7 -42.69 -10.23 -15.42
C LEU A 7 -43.30 -11.56 -14.93
N LEU A 8 -43.95 -11.56 -13.76
CA LEU A 8 -44.68 -12.74 -13.25
C LEU A 8 -46.07 -12.91 -13.86
N LEU A 9 -46.71 -11.82 -14.30
CA LEU A 9 -48.07 -11.82 -14.84
C LEU A 9 -48.12 -12.01 -16.36
N ASN A 10 -47.10 -11.54 -17.09
CA ASN A 10 -47.08 -11.47 -18.55
C ASN A 10 -46.73 -12.81 -19.26
N GLY A 11 -46.95 -13.96 -18.60
CA GLY A 11 -46.86 -15.29 -19.20
C GLY A 11 -45.62 -16.13 -18.85
N PRO A 12 -45.65 -17.45 -19.15
CA PRO A 12 -44.69 -18.42 -18.62
C PRO A 12 -43.26 -18.22 -19.15
N GLU A 13 -43.07 -17.70 -20.37
CA GLU A 13 -41.74 -17.47 -20.93
C GLU A 13 -40.95 -16.41 -20.17
N LEU A 14 -41.61 -15.33 -19.73
CA LEU A 14 -40.99 -14.27 -18.95
C LEU A 14 -40.66 -14.75 -17.53
N PHE A 15 -41.51 -15.60 -16.94
CA PHE A 15 -41.21 -16.26 -15.67
C PHE A 15 -40.00 -17.21 -15.78
N VAL A 16 -39.93 -18.06 -16.81
CA VAL A 16 -38.77 -18.93 -17.07
C VAL A 16 -37.50 -18.11 -17.34
N LYS A 17 -37.60 -16.98 -18.05
CA LYS A 17 -36.49 -16.06 -18.26
C LYS A 17 -36.01 -15.42 -16.95
N PHE A 18 -36.92 -15.01 -16.07
CA PHE A 18 -36.59 -14.50 -14.74
C PHE A 18 -35.86 -15.56 -13.89
N LEU A 19 -36.37 -16.79 -13.86
CA LEU A 19 -35.69 -17.90 -13.17
C LEU A 19 -34.29 -18.17 -13.74
N ARG A 20 -34.12 -18.15 -15.07
CA ARG A 20 -32.79 -18.25 -15.70
C ARG A 20 -31.85 -17.14 -15.24
N HIS A 21 -32.30 -15.87 -15.23
CA HIS A 21 -31.47 -14.78 -14.71
C HIS A 21 -31.05 -14.98 -13.24
N THR A 22 -31.94 -15.48 -12.37
CA THR A 22 -31.54 -15.80 -10.98
C THR A 22 -30.54 -16.96 -10.86
N LEU A 23 -30.58 -17.92 -11.79
CA LEU A 23 -29.59 -18.99 -11.88
C LEU A 23 -28.26 -18.49 -12.44
N ASP A 24 -28.30 -17.65 -13.48
CA ASP A 24 -27.14 -17.01 -14.08
C ASP A 24 -26.40 -16.14 -13.04
N ASP A 25 -27.12 -15.34 -12.25
CA ASP A 25 -26.55 -14.55 -11.15
C ASP A 25 -25.86 -15.43 -10.10
N ALA A 26 -26.48 -16.54 -9.68
CA ALA A 26 -25.88 -17.50 -8.75
C ALA A 26 -24.61 -18.13 -9.34
N MET A 27 -24.63 -18.47 -10.64
CA MET A 27 -23.46 -18.98 -11.35
C MET A 27 -22.38 -17.91 -11.52
N PHE A 28 -22.71 -16.64 -11.75
CA PHE A 28 -21.74 -15.55 -11.83
C PHE A 28 -21.05 -15.31 -10.48
N VAL A 29 -21.79 -15.36 -9.36
CA VAL A 29 -21.21 -15.32 -8.01
C VAL A 29 -20.26 -16.50 -7.79
N LEU A 30 -20.63 -17.71 -8.21
CA LEU A 30 -19.78 -18.91 -8.08
C LEU A 30 -18.50 -18.80 -8.94
N HIS A 31 -18.60 -18.37 -10.20
CA HIS A 31 -17.45 -18.16 -11.07
C HIS A 31 -16.53 -17.04 -10.55
N LEU A 32 -17.10 -15.96 -10.01
CA LEU A 32 -16.32 -14.86 -9.42
C LEU A 32 -15.57 -15.32 -8.16
N MET A 33 -16.20 -16.16 -7.32
CA MET A 33 -15.56 -16.75 -6.13
C MET A 33 -14.34 -17.60 -6.50
N HIS A 34 -14.43 -18.40 -7.58
CA HIS A 34 -13.31 -19.19 -8.10
C HIS A 34 -12.24 -18.30 -8.73
N LYS A 35 -12.62 -17.37 -9.61
CA LYS A 35 -11.69 -16.46 -10.32
C LYS A 35 -10.92 -15.51 -9.39
N LEU A 36 -11.47 -15.20 -8.22
CA LEU A 36 -10.81 -14.42 -7.16
C LEU A 36 -10.18 -15.30 -6.06
N GLU A 37 -10.27 -16.63 -6.19
CA GLU A 37 -9.66 -17.62 -5.28
C GLU A 37 -10.03 -17.41 -3.80
N ILE A 38 -11.25 -16.95 -3.52
CA ILE A 38 -11.67 -16.44 -2.21
C ILE A 38 -11.53 -17.53 -1.13
N VAL A 39 -11.95 -18.76 -1.45
CA VAL A 39 -11.94 -19.91 -0.53
C VAL A 39 -10.51 -20.32 -0.12
N PRO A 40 -9.58 -20.65 -1.05
CA PRO A 40 -8.22 -21.00 -0.65
C PRO A 40 -7.44 -19.81 -0.06
N LEU A 41 -7.62 -18.57 -0.55
CA LEU A 41 -6.92 -17.41 -0.02
C LEU A 41 -7.34 -17.09 1.42
N SER A 42 -8.64 -17.08 1.72
CA SER A 42 -9.15 -16.88 3.08
C SER A 42 -8.73 -18.01 4.02
N LYS A 43 -8.65 -19.26 3.55
CA LYS A 43 -8.14 -20.39 4.34
C LYS A 43 -6.65 -20.23 4.68
N GLN A 44 -5.82 -19.83 3.71
CA GLN A 44 -4.40 -19.56 3.97
C GLN A 44 -4.21 -18.39 4.96
N LEU A 45 -4.98 -17.30 4.82
CA LEU A 45 -4.95 -16.17 5.75
C LEU A 45 -5.39 -16.56 7.18
N ALA A 46 -6.47 -17.33 7.31
CA ALA A 46 -6.97 -17.82 8.59
C ALA A 46 -5.94 -18.71 9.30
N ASN A 47 -5.36 -19.67 8.57
CA ASN A 47 -4.32 -20.56 9.07
C ASN A 47 -3.06 -19.78 9.48
N LEU A 48 -2.60 -18.84 8.64
CA LEU A 48 -1.38 -18.07 8.89
C LEU A 48 -1.51 -17.15 10.11
N CYS A 49 -2.71 -16.63 10.38
CA CYS A 49 -2.97 -15.73 11.50
C CYS A 49 -3.50 -16.43 12.77
N GLY A 50 -3.80 -17.73 12.71
CA GLY A 50 -4.47 -18.46 13.80
C GLY A 50 -5.85 -17.88 14.14
N TYR A 51 -6.63 -17.49 13.13
CA TYR A 51 -7.91 -16.77 13.28
C TYR A 51 -9.09 -17.56 12.69
N LEU A 52 -10.31 -17.27 13.15
CA LEU A 52 -11.53 -17.97 12.71
C LEU A 52 -11.78 -17.72 11.21
N TRP A 53 -11.81 -18.80 10.42
CA TRP A 53 -11.96 -18.72 8.96
C TRP A 53 -13.27 -18.01 8.52
N THR A 54 -14.37 -18.23 9.22
CA THR A 54 -15.64 -17.50 9.02
C THR A 54 -15.45 -15.98 9.15
N ARG A 55 -14.67 -15.53 10.13
CA ARG A 55 -14.34 -14.12 10.37
C ARG A 55 -13.20 -13.61 9.48
N THR A 56 -12.50 -14.48 8.76
CA THR A 56 -11.59 -14.12 7.66
C THR A 56 -12.34 -13.87 6.34
N LEU A 57 -13.51 -14.49 6.16
CA LEU A 57 -14.45 -14.21 5.06
C LEU A 57 -15.24 -12.91 5.29
N GLU A 58 -15.43 -12.47 6.54
CA GLU A 58 -15.96 -11.15 6.88
C GLU A 58 -15.09 -10.01 6.29
N GLY A 59 -15.73 -9.05 5.63
CA GLY A 59 -15.06 -7.87 5.09
C GLY A 59 -14.40 -7.00 6.17
N ASN A 60 -13.32 -6.31 5.80
CA ASN A 60 -12.58 -5.34 6.64
C ASN A 60 -11.94 -5.90 7.93
N LYS A 61 -11.77 -7.23 8.08
CA LYS A 61 -11.22 -7.85 9.31
C LYS A 61 -9.69 -8.01 9.39
N ARG A 62 -8.93 -7.36 8.50
CA ARG A 62 -7.45 -7.44 8.47
C ARG A 62 -6.78 -7.07 9.80
N ALA A 63 -7.29 -6.07 10.52
CA ALA A 63 -6.74 -5.69 11.82
C ALA A 63 -6.97 -6.78 12.89
N GLU A 64 -8.15 -7.42 12.92
CA GLU A 64 -8.43 -8.54 13.83
C GLU A 64 -7.56 -9.76 13.49
N GLN A 65 -7.28 -10.02 12.21
CA GLN A 65 -6.36 -11.10 11.78
C GLN A 65 -4.92 -10.88 12.30
N ILE A 66 -4.36 -9.67 12.12
CA ILE A 66 -3.02 -9.35 12.62
C ILE A 66 -2.98 -9.28 14.15
N GLU A 67 -4.05 -8.85 14.82
CA GLU A 67 -4.18 -8.94 16.28
C GLU A 67 -3.98 -10.39 16.73
N TYR A 68 -4.72 -11.35 16.17
CA TYR A 68 -4.60 -12.76 16.57
C TYR A 68 -3.22 -13.35 16.29
N LEU A 69 -2.61 -13.06 15.13
CA LEU A 69 -1.25 -13.50 14.81
C LEU A 69 -0.24 -13.04 15.88
N LEU A 70 -0.28 -11.75 16.25
CA LEU A 70 0.63 -11.22 17.25
C LEU A 70 0.32 -11.73 18.66
N LEU A 71 -0.96 -11.94 19.02
CA LEU A 71 -1.35 -12.54 20.30
C LEU A 71 -0.82 -13.96 20.48
N HIS A 72 -0.91 -14.81 19.43
CA HIS A 72 -0.31 -16.14 19.44
C HIS A 72 1.20 -16.08 19.65
N GLU A 73 1.89 -15.17 18.96
CA GLU A 73 3.34 -14.99 19.09
C GLU A 73 3.76 -14.47 20.47
N PHE A 74 3.03 -13.51 21.06
CA PHE A 74 3.27 -13.08 22.44
C PHE A 74 3.07 -14.22 23.45
N THR A 75 2.03 -15.03 23.27
CA THR A 75 1.64 -16.12 24.19
C THR A 75 2.56 -17.34 24.07
N HIS A 76 3.01 -17.68 22.86
CA HIS A 76 3.91 -18.82 22.62
C HIS A 76 5.40 -18.48 22.78
N SER A 77 5.77 -17.21 22.86
CA SER A 77 7.18 -16.83 23.06
C SER A 77 7.70 -17.29 24.44
N LYS A 78 9.00 -17.59 24.53
CA LYS A 78 9.64 -18.07 25.77
C LYS A 78 9.58 -17.06 26.93
N HIS A 79 9.30 -15.80 26.65
CA HIS A 79 9.07 -14.75 27.63
C HIS A 79 7.56 -14.57 27.82
N LYS A 80 7.05 -14.78 29.04
CA LYS A 80 5.61 -14.72 29.31
C LYS A 80 5.11 -13.26 29.27
N PHE A 81 4.73 -12.77 28.09
CA PHE A 81 4.17 -11.43 27.92
C PHE A 81 2.71 -11.37 28.38
N ILE A 82 2.37 -10.33 29.14
CA ILE A 82 0.97 -9.94 29.36
C ILE A 82 0.53 -9.14 28.13
N VAL A 83 -0.46 -9.65 27.41
CA VAL A 83 -1.07 -8.97 26.26
C VAL A 83 -2.09 -7.92 26.73
N PRO A 84 -2.25 -6.77 26.04
CA PRO A 84 -3.28 -5.80 26.39
C PRO A 84 -4.68 -6.41 26.41
N GLU A 85 -5.60 -5.87 27.20
CA GLU A 85 -7.01 -6.24 27.11
C GLU A 85 -7.66 -5.73 25.80
N LYS A 86 -8.76 -6.35 25.39
CA LYS A 86 -9.56 -5.86 24.26
C LYS A 86 -10.45 -4.70 24.72
N TYR A 87 -10.10 -3.48 24.32
CA TYR A 87 -10.84 -2.26 24.64
C TYR A 87 -12.33 -2.40 24.32
N LYS A 88 -13.19 -2.20 25.34
CA LYS A 88 -14.67 -2.33 25.22
C LYS A 88 -15.36 -1.05 24.72
N THR A 89 -14.61 0.04 24.51
CA THR A 89 -15.17 1.40 24.49
C THR A 89 -15.58 1.89 23.09
N ARG A 90 -16.88 1.74 22.80
CA ARG A 90 -17.71 2.59 21.92
C ARG A 90 -17.29 2.81 20.46
N HIS A 91 -18.02 2.15 19.56
CA HIS A 91 -18.24 2.57 18.17
C HIS A 91 -19.04 3.91 18.02
N GLU A 92 -19.54 4.48 19.12
CA GLU A 92 -20.56 5.54 19.09
C GLU A 92 -20.02 6.96 18.86
N ALA A 93 -18.72 7.19 19.04
CA ALA A 93 -18.14 8.54 19.10
C ALA A 93 -17.91 9.23 17.75
N ASP A 94 -18.07 8.52 16.62
CA ASP A 94 -17.53 8.99 15.34
C ASP A 94 -18.45 8.68 14.14
N LYS A 95 -19.69 9.20 14.23
CA LYS A 95 -20.66 9.31 13.13
C LYS A 95 -20.52 10.61 12.32
N SER A 96 -19.42 11.35 12.47
CA SER A 96 -19.15 12.50 11.59
C SER A 96 -18.73 11.99 10.21
N SER A 97 -19.35 12.51 9.14
CA SER A 97 -19.01 12.17 7.74
C SER A 97 -17.75 12.89 7.25
N THR A 98 -17.03 13.57 8.14
CA THR A 98 -15.80 14.31 7.88
C THR A 98 -14.66 13.37 7.49
N LYS A 99 -13.91 13.74 6.46
CA LYS A 99 -12.77 12.99 5.92
C LYS A 99 -11.64 12.95 6.97
N ARG A 100 -11.58 11.86 7.75
CA ARG A 100 -10.67 11.70 8.90
C ARG A 100 -9.22 12.07 8.58
N GLU A 101 -8.67 12.96 9.39
CA GLU A 101 -7.26 13.39 9.31
C GLU A 101 -6.30 12.28 9.74
N ALA A 102 -5.06 12.33 9.22
CA ALA A 102 -4.05 11.33 9.50
C ALA A 102 -3.50 11.48 10.93
N SER A 103 -3.77 10.50 11.80
CA SER A 103 -3.33 10.56 13.21
C SER A 103 -1.81 10.52 13.42
N TYR A 104 -1.04 10.20 12.37
CA TYR A 104 0.41 10.28 12.29
C TYR A 104 0.83 10.38 10.80
N ALA A 105 2.03 10.91 10.52
CA ALA A 105 2.54 11.03 9.16
C ALA A 105 2.80 9.66 8.51
N GLY A 106 2.35 9.48 7.27
CA GLY A 106 2.53 8.26 6.48
C GLY A 106 3.95 8.09 5.90
N GLY A 107 4.09 7.24 4.88
CA GLY A 107 5.27 7.25 4.01
C GLY A 107 5.35 8.55 3.19
N MET A 108 6.54 8.88 2.68
CA MET A 108 6.75 10.12 1.90
C MET A 108 6.40 9.96 0.43
N GLU A 109 5.72 10.98 -0.09
CA GLU A 109 6.46 12.00 -0.84
C GLU A 109 6.73 13.15 0.16
N TYR A 110 7.94 13.74 0.21
CA TYR A 110 8.44 14.79 1.16
C TYR A 110 7.43 15.26 2.26
N ASN A 111 7.56 14.93 3.56
CA ASN A 111 8.71 15.27 4.44
C ASN A 111 9.06 14.21 5.55
N ILE A 112 10.25 14.30 6.20
CA ILE A 112 11.03 13.16 6.80
C ILE A 112 10.93 12.96 8.37
N CYS A 113 11.89 12.24 9.03
CA CYS A 113 12.01 11.54 10.37
C CYS A 113 12.26 10.01 10.13
N PHE A 114 12.19 8.90 10.91
CA PHE A 114 12.02 8.33 12.29
C PHE A 114 12.76 6.93 12.25
N THR A 115 13.04 6.20 13.36
CA THR A 115 13.47 4.75 13.30
C THR A 115 13.26 3.82 14.53
N THR A 116 13.02 4.24 15.79
CA THR A 116 13.98 4.71 16.80
C THR A 116 13.62 4.19 18.25
N VAL A 117 14.17 4.70 19.36
CA VAL A 117 14.30 4.14 20.75
C VAL A 117 13.06 4.30 21.66
N GLU A 118 13.23 3.83 22.89
CA GLU A 118 12.86 4.45 24.17
C GLU A 118 11.73 5.49 24.13
N ARG A 119 10.62 5.03 24.67
CA ARG A 119 9.41 5.79 24.96
C ARG A 119 9.44 6.30 26.39
N GLN A 120 8.78 7.44 26.61
CA GLN A 120 8.08 7.64 27.89
C GLN A 120 6.64 7.11 27.79
N ILE A 121 6.15 6.54 28.89
CA ILE A 121 4.79 6.03 29.02
C ILE A 121 3.94 7.15 29.65
N THR A 122 2.98 7.71 28.92
CA THR A 122 2.10 8.76 29.46
C THR A 122 1.11 8.16 30.46
N LYS A 123 0.98 8.82 31.63
CA LYS A 123 0.05 8.42 32.71
C LYS A 123 -1.35 8.97 32.46
N ASP A 124 -1.96 8.62 31.34
CA ASP A 124 -3.32 9.09 30.97
C ASP A 124 -4.42 8.33 31.74
N ALA A 125 -4.35 8.37 33.07
CA ALA A 125 -5.21 7.60 33.97
C ALA A 125 -5.40 8.24 35.36
N THR A 126 -5.79 9.53 35.45
CA THR A 126 -6.55 10.09 36.61
C THR A 126 -7.04 11.53 36.36
N GLY A 127 -8.15 11.91 37.01
CA GLY A 127 -8.47 13.30 37.38
C GLY A 127 -8.66 14.34 36.26
N GLY A 128 -9.90 14.53 35.80
CA GLY A 128 -10.23 15.65 34.91
C GLY A 128 -10.59 16.95 35.65
N SER A 129 -10.53 18.09 34.95
CA SER A 129 -11.23 19.31 35.36
C SER A 129 -11.54 20.20 34.16
N LEU A 130 -12.79 20.67 34.04
CA LEU A 130 -13.21 21.60 33.00
C LEU A 130 -12.79 23.03 33.38
N LYS A 131 -12.07 23.75 32.50
CA LYS A 131 -12.15 25.22 32.46
C LYS A 131 -12.37 25.72 31.02
N ARG A 132 -13.27 26.70 30.91
CA ARG A 132 -13.95 27.15 29.68
C ARG A 132 -13.72 28.65 29.49
N LYS A 133 -13.04 29.05 28.41
CA LYS A 133 -12.95 30.43 27.89
C LYS A 133 -12.51 30.37 26.41
N LYS A 134 -12.87 31.30 25.53
CA LYS A 134 -14.16 32.03 25.35
C LYS A 134 -14.15 32.53 23.89
N THR A 135 -15.28 32.47 23.19
CA THR A 135 -15.39 32.93 21.79
C THR A 135 -15.25 34.44 21.64
N THR A 136 -14.63 34.88 20.55
CA THR A 136 -14.90 36.16 19.87
C THR A 136 -14.76 35.95 18.36
N ILE A 137 -15.58 36.62 17.55
CA ILE A 137 -15.60 36.60 16.07
C ILE A 137 -15.74 38.06 15.60
N SER A 138 -15.01 38.48 14.57
CA SER A 138 -15.13 39.82 13.96
C SER A 138 -14.45 39.92 12.60
N ALA A 139 -15.17 40.42 11.57
CA ALA A 139 -14.71 40.92 10.25
C ALA A 139 -13.79 40.00 9.39
N ILE A 140 -14.05 39.65 8.13
CA ILE A 140 -14.56 40.37 6.94
C ILE A 140 -13.60 41.47 6.45
N GLU A 141 -12.89 41.21 5.34
CA GLU A 141 -12.81 42.11 4.17
C GLU A 141 -12.18 41.39 2.96
N ASP A 142 -12.75 41.56 1.76
CA ASP A 142 -12.26 41.00 0.50
C ASP A 142 -11.42 42.03 -0.27
N LYS A 143 -10.23 41.66 -0.78
CA LYS A 143 -9.54 42.39 -1.87
C LYS A 143 -8.74 41.44 -2.77
N GLU A 144 -9.07 41.44 -4.06
CA GLU A 144 -8.18 40.98 -5.12
C GLU A 144 -7.22 42.11 -5.53
N ALA A 145 -5.93 41.83 -5.72
CA ALA A 145 -5.09 42.47 -6.75
C ALA A 145 -3.69 41.84 -6.84
N LEU A 146 -3.33 41.46 -8.06
CA LEU A 146 -1.99 41.25 -8.63
C LEU A 146 -0.79 41.81 -7.84
N ASN A 147 0.16 40.92 -7.50
CA ASN A 147 1.54 41.12 -7.95
C ASN A 147 2.29 39.77 -8.06
N GLY A 148 3.28 39.68 -8.95
CA GLY A 148 4.09 38.48 -9.14
C GLY A 148 5.48 38.62 -8.49
N LYS A 149 5.91 37.57 -7.78
CA LYS A 149 7.32 37.27 -7.47
C LYS A 149 7.48 35.84 -6.95
N ASP A 150 8.60 35.24 -7.33
CA ASP A 150 9.34 34.15 -6.67
C ASP A 150 8.53 33.13 -5.85
N ALA A 151 8.30 31.96 -6.44
CA ALA A 151 7.62 30.83 -5.80
C ALA A 151 8.51 30.13 -4.74
N THR A 152 8.76 30.80 -3.61
CA THR A 152 9.39 30.19 -2.44
C THR A 152 8.49 29.11 -1.84
N PHE A 153 9.04 27.90 -1.71
CA PHE A 153 8.30 26.67 -1.40
C PHE A 153 8.06 26.51 0.12
N GLU A 154 7.12 27.27 0.69
CA GLU A 154 6.77 27.15 2.11
C GLU A 154 6.07 25.82 2.41
N GLY A 155 6.81 24.90 3.04
CA GLY A 155 6.27 23.62 3.51
C GLY A 155 5.45 23.78 4.79
N ALA A 156 4.19 23.34 4.77
CA ALA A 156 3.31 23.37 5.95
C ALA A 156 3.90 22.54 7.11
N ALA A 157 4.30 23.22 8.18
CA ALA A 157 4.89 22.60 9.38
C ALA A 157 3.81 21.91 10.24
N PHE A 158 3.88 20.57 10.36
CA PHE A 158 3.02 19.78 11.23
C PHE A 158 3.63 19.67 12.65
N SER A 159 2.79 19.77 13.69
CA SER A 159 3.22 20.16 15.04
C SER A 159 3.18 19.04 16.11
N ASP A 160 3.51 17.79 15.78
CA ASP A 160 3.55 16.66 16.76
C ASP A 160 4.79 15.73 16.60
N ASP A 161 5.85 16.18 15.94
CA ASP A 161 7.11 15.42 15.80
C ASP A 161 7.90 15.30 17.13
N SER A 162 7.43 15.92 18.21
CA SER A 162 8.06 15.89 19.54
C SER A 162 7.97 14.54 20.28
N LYS A 163 7.40 13.49 19.66
CA LYS A 163 7.21 12.14 20.25
C LYS A 163 7.89 11.06 19.40
N ILE A 164 9.03 11.43 18.82
CA ILE A 164 9.92 10.67 17.93
C ILE A 164 11.32 10.55 18.62
N PRO A 165 12.07 9.42 18.53
CA PRO A 165 13.42 9.25 19.14
C PRO A 165 14.65 9.07 18.19
N SER A 166 15.86 8.70 18.72
CA SER A 166 17.10 8.12 18.07
C SER A 166 17.17 6.55 18.19
N LEU A 167 18.05 5.70 17.63
CA LEU A 167 17.79 4.22 17.40
C LEU A 167 18.06 3.17 18.53
N PRO A 168 17.26 2.09 18.70
CA PRO A 168 17.69 0.93 19.51
C PRO A 168 18.96 0.31 18.93
N SER A 169 19.97 0.09 19.78
CA SER A 169 21.29 -0.37 19.36
C SER A 169 21.24 -1.68 18.57
N SER A 170 22.05 -1.77 17.51
CA SER A 170 22.21 -2.96 16.65
C SER A 170 22.72 -4.21 17.39
N ALA A 171 23.20 -4.08 18.63
CA ALA A 171 23.57 -5.18 19.51
C ALA A 171 22.37 -5.79 20.29
N SER A 172 21.20 -5.18 20.23
CA SER A 172 19.99 -5.67 20.91
C SER A 172 19.41 -6.93 20.24
N LYS A 173 18.82 -7.82 21.05
CA LYS A 173 18.15 -9.02 20.52
C LYS A 173 16.86 -8.61 19.77
N PRO A 174 16.54 -9.23 18.62
CA PRO A 174 15.36 -8.86 17.85
C PRO A 174 14.08 -9.12 18.64
N GLY A 175 13.23 -8.09 18.74
CA GLY A 175 11.91 -8.20 19.36
C GLY A 175 10.95 -9.05 18.53
N ILE A 176 9.79 -9.39 19.13
CA ILE A 176 8.78 -10.27 18.50
C ILE A 176 8.36 -9.77 17.12
N LEU A 177 7.97 -8.50 16.96
CA LEU A 177 7.49 -7.98 15.68
C LEU A 177 8.54 -8.13 14.55
N PRO A 178 9.80 -7.69 14.69
CA PRO A 178 10.87 -8.00 13.72
C PRO A 178 11.07 -9.51 13.47
N ALA A 179 11.04 -10.34 14.51
CA ALA A 179 11.24 -11.79 14.37
C ALA A 179 10.10 -12.48 13.60
N VAL A 180 8.85 -12.03 13.79
CA VAL A 180 7.67 -12.52 13.06
C VAL A 180 7.69 -12.02 11.61
N ILE A 181 7.99 -10.74 11.37
CA ILE A 181 8.15 -10.20 10.01
C ILE A 181 9.23 -10.97 9.25
N LYS A 182 10.40 -11.18 9.86
CA LYS A 182 11.47 -11.98 9.25
C LYS A 182 10.99 -13.40 8.91
N ARG A 183 10.32 -14.09 9.84
CA ARG A 183 9.79 -15.45 9.59
C ARG A 183 8.79 -15.49 8.43
N LEU A 184 7.95 -14.48 8.28
CA LEU A 184 7.05 -14.35 7.13
C LEU A 184 7.82 -14.11 5.82
N LEU A 185 8.82 -13.24 5.80
CA LEU A 185 9.63 -12.97 4.61
C LEU A 185 10.47 -14.18 4.19
N ASP A 186 11.15 -14.85 5.14
CA ASP A 186 11.91 -16.07 4.93
C ASP A 186 10.99 -17.20 4.39
N SER A 187 9.81 -17.39 4.99
CA SER A 187 8.82 -18.36 4.51
C SER A 187 8.28 -18.00 3.12
N ARG A 188 8.09 -16.72 2.81
CA ARG A 188 7.68 -16.26 1.47
C ARG A 188 8.79 -16.52 0.43
N LYS A 189 10.06 -16.35 0.79
CA LYS A 189 11.21 -16.66 -0.09
C LYS A 189 11.24 -18.16 -0.43
N GLN A 190 11.06 -19.03 0.57
CA GLN A 190 10.93 -20.48 0.40
C GLN A 190 9.73 -20.86 -0.49
N VAL A 191 8.54 -20.28 -0.25
CA VAL A 191 7.34 -20.56 -1.06
C VAL A 191 7.51 -20.05 -2.50
N LYS A 192 8.16 -18.90 -2.74
CA LYS A 192 8.52 -18.45 -4.10
C LYS A 192 9.49 -19.42 -4.80
N GLN A 193 10.47 -19.97 -4.08
CA GLN A 193 11.41 -20.96 -4.64
C GLN A 193 10.69 -22.26 -5.01
N GLN A 194 9.84 -22.78 -4.11
CA GLN A 194 9.00 -23.95 -4.38
C GLN A 194 8.08 -23.71 -5.58
N LEU A 195 7.43 -22.54 -5.67
CA LEU A 195 6.56 -22.18 -6.80
C LEU A 195 7.29 -22.30 -8.15
N GLN A 196 8.52 -21.82 -8.26
CA GLN A 196 9.30 -21.92 -9.50
C GLN A 196 9.64 -23.37 -9.85
N ILE A 197 10.00 -24.20 -8.86
CA ILE A 197 10.29 -25.62 -9.06
C ILE A 197 9.04 -26.38 -9.53
N GLU A 198 7.87 -26.14 -8.91
CA GLU A 198 6.62 -26.81 -9.30
C GLU A 198 6.10 -26.34 -10.68
N LEU A 199 6.34 -25.07 -11.06
CA LEU A 199 6.06 -24.57 -12.40
C LEU A 199 6.95 -25.25 -13.46
N GLN A 200 8.25 -25.39 -13.17
CA GLN A 200 9.19 -26.12 -14.05
C GLN A 200 8.86 -27.61 -14.15
N ALA A 201 8.29 -28.21 -13.10
CA ALA A 201 7.79 -29.58 -13.09
C ALA A 201 6.39 -29.75 -13.72
N GLY A 202 5.73 -28.68 -14.16
CA GLY A 202 4.38 -28.72 -14.76
C GLY A 202 3.23 -28.96 -13.77
N ASN A 203 3.46 -28.88 -12.46
CA ASN A 203 2.49 -29.19 -11.41
C ASN A 203 1.51 -28.01 -11.15
N VAL A 204 0.65 -27.71 -12.14
CA VAL A 204 -0.22 -26.52 -12.17
C VAL A 204 -1.04 -26.31 -10.89
N GLU A 205 -1.71 -27.34 -10.36
CA GLU A 205 -2.54 -27.22 -9.15
C GLU A 205 -1.72 -26.83 -7.91
N LYS A 206 -0.53 -27.43 -7.77
CA LYS A 206 0.38 -27.20 -6.66
C LYS A 206 1.05 -25.83 -6.77
N ALA A 207 1.38 -25.39 -7.99
CA ALA A 207 1.83 -24.04 -8.26
C ALA A 207 0.75 -23.00 -7.89
N ALA A 208 -0.51 -23.20 -8.29
CA ALA A 208 -1.61 -22.30 -7.90
C ALA A 208 -1.76 -22.18 -6.37
N LEU A 209 -1.73 -23.31 -5.65
CA LEU A 209 -1.80 -23.32 -4.18
C LEU A 209 -0.60 -22.60 -3.53
N LEU A 210 0.59 -22.70 -4.12
CA LEU A 210 1.80 -22.00 -3.65
C LEU A 210 1.74 -20.49 -3.94
N ASP A 211 1.15 -20.04 -5.07
CA ASP A 211 0.93 -18.62 -5.32
C ASP A 211 -0.09 -18.01 -4.35
N VAL A 212 -1.23 -18.68 -4.14
CA VAL A 212 -2.22 -18.26 -3.12
C VAL A 212 -1.56 -18.17 -1.74
N ARG A 213 -0.63 -19.07 -1.40
CA ARG A 213 0.15 -19.01 -0.16
C ARG A 213 1.12 -17.82 -0.12
N GLN A 214 1.90 -17.54 -1.18
CA GLN A 214 2.81 -16.38 -1.17
C GLN A 214 2.06 -15.04 -1.16
N ARG A 215 0.86 -14.97 -1.77
CA ARG A 215 -0.07 -13.84 -1.69
C ARG A 215 -0.63 -13.65 -0.29
N ALA A 216 -1.08 -14.72 0.39
CA ALA A 216 -1.52 -14.67 1.78
C ALA A 216 -0.42 -14.13 2.71
N ILE A 217 0.82 -14.60 2.54
CA ILE A 217 1.97 -14.12 3.32
C ILE A 217 2.29 -12.65 2.99
N LYS A 218 2.31 -12.24 1.71
CA LYS A 218 2.52 -10.83 1.31
C LYS A 218 1.47 -9.91 1.92
N LEU A 219 0.18 -10.28 1.83
CA LEU A 219 -0.91 -9.48 2.37
C LEU A 219 -0.85 -9.36 3.90
N THR A 220 -0.47 -10.44 4.59
CA THR A 220 -0.30 -10.47 6.05
C THR A 220 0.85 -9.58 6.49
N ALA A 221 2.03 -9.72 5.89
CA ALA A 221 3.21 -8.89 6.19
C ALA A 221 2.93 -7.40 5.95
N ASN A 222 2.38 -7.03 4.78
CA ASN A 222 2.03 -5.64 4.45
C ASN A 222 0.95 -5.06 5.40
N SER A 223 0.09 -5.90 5.98
CA SER A 223 -0.94 -5.47 6.94
C SER A 223 -0.40 -5.23 8.36
N MET A 224 0.81 -5.70 8.71
CA MET A 224 1.36 -5.56 10.07
C MET A 224 1.56 -4.11 10.49
N TYR A 225 2.23 -3.31 9.65
CA TYR A 225 2.41 -1.88 9.90
C TYR A 225 1.06 -1.16 10.05
N GLY A 226 0.09 -1.44 9.17
CA GLY A 226 -1.26 -0.85 9.25
C GLY A 226 -2.01 -1.17 10.54
N CYS A 227 -1.78 -2.36 11.14
CA CYS A 227 -2.36 -2.73 12.43
C CYS A 227 -1.82 -1.87 13.59
N LEU A 228 -0.54 -1.50 13.56
CA LEU A 228 0.08 -0.62 14.57
C LEU A 228 -0.44 0.82 14.47
N GLY A 229 -0.76 1.28 13.25
CA GLY A 229 -1.30 2.61 12.99
C GLY A 229 -2.81 2.76 13.24
N PHE A 230 -3.56 1.65 13.29
CA PHE A 230 -5.01 1.66 13.43
C PHE A 230 -5.43 1.93 14.88
N ARG A 231 -6.04 3.09 15.14
CA ARG A 231 -6.44 3.56 16.49
C ARG A 231 -7.31 2.57 17.29
N TYR A 232 -8.11 1.75 16.63
CA TYR A 232 -8.97 0.75 17.26
C TYR A 232 -8.35 -0.66 17.30
N SER A 233 -7.08 -0.80 16.95
CA SER A 233 -6.31 -2.04 17.16
C SER A 233 -6.03 -2.23 18.65
N ARG A 234 -6.20 -3.46 19.14
CA ARG A 234 -5.73 -3.86 20.47
C ARG A 234 -4.22 -3.66 20.67
N LEU A 235 -3.46 -3.65 19.57
CA LEU A 235 -2.01 -3.45 19.51
C LEU A 235 -1.65 -2.10 18.86
N TYR A 236 -2.54 -1.10 18.97
CA TYR A 236 -2.29 0.26 18.49
C TYR A 236 -1.02 0.85 19.13
N ALA A 237 -0.12 1.34 18.28
CA ALA A 237 1.17 1.85 18.68
C ALA A 237 1.62 2.96 17.70
N LYS A 238 0.90 4.09 17.66
CA LYS A 238 1.26 5.29 16.85
C LYS A 238 2.77 5.58 16.80
N PRO A 239 3.52 5.62 17.92
CA PRO A 239 4.95 5.86 17.88
C PRO A 239 5.73 4.84 17.03
N ILE A 240 5.35 3.55 17.07
CA ILE A 240 5.99 2.45 16.31
C ILE A 240 5.50 2.44 14.85
N ALA A 241 4.23 2.72 14.60
CA ALA A 241 3.69 2.82 13.24
C ALA A 241 4.40 3.94 12.46
N ALA A 242 4.45 5.13 13.06
CA ALA A 242 5.12 6.28 12.48
C ALA A 242 6.64 6.06 12.35
N LEU A 243 7.26 5.37 13.31
CA LEU A 243 8.63 4.83 13.23
C LEU A 243 8.91 4.13 11.89
N ILE A 244 8.05 3.17 11.54
CA ILE A 244 8.20 2.32 10.35
C ILE A 244 8.03 3.14 9.08
N THR A 245 7.06 4.07 9.04
CA THR A 245 6.82 4.88 7.83
C THR A 245 8.05 5.63 7.35
N SER A 246 8.95 5.94 8.28
CA SER A 246 9.84 7.07 8.11
C SER A 246 11.32 6.74 8.18
N THR A 247 11.73 5.56 8.65
CA THR A 247 12.98 5.04 8.11
C THR A 247 12.83 4.78 6.62
N GLY A 248 11.65 4.40 6.13
CA GLY A 248 11.36 4.44 4.68
C GLY A 248 11.61 5.83 4.06
N ARG A 249 11.31 6.90 4.81
CA ARG A 249 11.49 8.31 4.39
C ARG A 249 12.97 8.71 4.34
N GLN A 250 13.78 8.34 5.35
CA GLN A 250 15.24 8.49 5.34
C GLN A 250 15.93 7.59 4.28
N THR A 251 15.48 6.35 4.13
CA THR A 251 15.96 5.39 3.13
C THR A 251 15.74 5.91 1.71
N LEU A 252 14.54 6.44 1.41
CA LEU A 252 14.22 6.99 0.09
C LEU A 252 15.09 8.21 -0.23
N GLN A 253 15.25 9.11 0.75
CA GLN A 253 16.15 10.26 0.65
C GLN A 253 17.61 9.83 0.43
N ARG A 254 18.08 8.80 1.15
CA ARG A 254 19.44 8.25 0.97
C ARG A 254 19.64 7.59 -0.40
N ALA A 255 18.63 6.89 -0.92
CA ALA A 255 18.68 6.31 -2.27
C ALA A 255 18.75 7.39 -3.36
N LYS A 256 18.03 8.52 -3.17
CA LYS A 256 18.13 9.72 -4.02
C LYS A 256 19.56 10.29 -4.00
N GLU A 257 20.13 10.50 -2.82
CA GLU A 257 21.50 11.02 -2.66
C GLU A 257 22.56 10.13 -3.32
N VAL A 258 22.41 8.80 -3.26
CA VAL A 258 23.33 7.86 -3.92
C VAL A 258 23.22 8.00 -5.44
N ALA A 259 22.01 8.04 -6.00
CA ALA A 259 21.81 8.24 -7.44
C ALA A 259 22.39 9.58 -7.94
N GLU A 260 22.14 10.67 -7.21
CA GLU A 260 22.58 12.02 -7.61
C GLU A 260 24.07 12.29 -7.37
N HIS A 261 24.62 11.88 -6.23
CA HIS A 261 25.99 12.25 -5.82
C HIS A 261 27.03 11.14 -5.98
N GLU A 262 26.65 9.85 -5.88
CA GLU A 262 27.59 8.72 -6.05
C GLU A 262 27.53 8.12 -7.47
N CYS A 263 26.38 8.20 -8.15
CA CYS A 263 26.22 7.75 -9.53
C CYS A 263 26.16 8.89 -10.56
N GLY A 264 25.81 10.12 -10.17
CA GLY A 264 25.78 11.29 -11.06
C GLY A 264 24.57 11.37 -12.00
N TYR A 265 23.43 10.79 -11.63
CA TYR A 265 22.19 10.80 -12.43
C TYR A 265 21.04 11.53 -11.72
N ASP A 266 20.22 12.22 -12.51
CA ASP A 266 19.17 13.12 -12.02
C ASP A 266 17.90 12.35 -11.60
N VAL A 267 17.45 12.53 -10.36
CA VAL A 267 16.26 11.83 -9.81
C VAL A 267 15.00 12.65 -10.08
N ILE A 268 14.32 12.33 -11.18
CA ILE A 268 13.17 13.08 -11.70
C ILE A 268 11.87 12.90 -10.87
N TYR A 269 11.72 11.80 -10.13
CA TYR A 269 10.56 11.54 -9.27
C TYR A 269 10.87 10.48 -8.20
N GLY A 270 10.00 10.37 -7.18
CA GLY A 270 9.98 9.24 -6.26
C GLY A 270 8.71 9.21 -5.42
N ASP A 271 8.26 8.01 -5.07
CA ASP A 271 7.06 7.77 -4.26
C ASP A 271 7.30 6.59 -3.30
N THR A 272 7.21 6.87 -1.99
CA THR A 272 7.14 5.93 -0.85
C THR A 272 8.32 4.96 -0.70
N ASP A 273 8.50 4.09 -1.67
CA ASP A 273 9.49 3.02 -1.77
C ASP A 273 10.17 2.94 -3.15
N SER A 274 9.95 3.93 -4.02
CA SER A 274 10.47 3.99 -5.40
C SER A 274 11.10 5.34 -5.77
N ILE A 275 12.14 5.31 -6.62
CA ILE A 275 12.72 6.48 -7.30
C ILE A 275 12.70 6.27 -8.82
N MET A 276 12.60 7.36 -9.58
CA MET A 276 12.75 7.38 -11.04
C MET A 276 13.95 8.26 -11.38
N VAL A 277 14.80 7.77 -12.28
CA VAL A 277 16.08 8.40 -12.65
C VAL A 277 16.09 8.63 -14.15
N ASP A 278 16.60 9.77 -14.61
CA ASP A 278 16.88 9.97 -16.03
C ASP A 278 18.20 9.28 -16.41
N SER A 279 18.14 8.30 -17.31
CA SER A 279 19.32 7.60 -17.84
C SER A 279 20.10 8.42 -18.87
N ARG A 280 19.49 9.48 -19.42
CA ARG A 280 20.09 10.40 -20.42
C ARG A 280 20.64 9.69 -21.68
N THR A 281 20.11 8.50 -21.99
CA THR A 281 20.45 7.69 -23.17
C THR A 281 19.21 7.09 -23.81
N GLU A 282 19.21 7.00 -25.14
CA GLU A 282 18.18 6.31 -25.92
C GLU A 282 18.46 4.80 -26.08
N ASN A 283 19.67 4.35 -25.70
CA ASN A 283 20.07 2.95 -25.84
C ASN A 283 19.55 2.10 -24.67
N LEU A 284 18.70 1.12 -24.98
CA LEU A 284 18.07 0.23 -24.01
C LEU A 284 19.10 -0.55 -23.17
N ASP A 285 20.14 -1.11 -23.78
CA ASP A 285 21.11 -1.94 -23.05
C ASP A 285 22.10 -1.13 -22.23
N GLU A 286 22.23 0.17 -22.51
CA GLU A 286 22.93 1.13 -21.66
C GLU A 286 22.06 1.52 -20.46
N ALA A 287 20.78 1.86 -20.70
CA ALA A 287 19.82 2.16 -19.62
C ALA A 287 19.68 0.99 -18.62
N LYS A 288 19.72 -0.27 -19.07
CA LYS A 288 19.77 -1.46 -18.20
C LYS A 288 21.03 -1.49 -17.31
N ARG A 289 22.21 -1.18 -17.87
CA ARG A 289 23.48 -1.14 -17.12
C ARG A 289 23.43 -0.04 -16.07
N ILE A 290 23.01 1.17 -16.44
CA ILE A 290 22.82 2.31 -15.53
C ILE A 290 21.89 1.94 -14.36
N GLY A 291 20.75 1.29 -14.65
CA GLY A 291 19.84 0.78 -13.63
C GLY A 291 20.49 -0.24 -12.69
N SER A 292 21.23 -1.22 -13.23
CA SER A 292 21.97 -2.23 -12.47
C SER A 292 23.09 -1.63 -11.62
N ASP A 293 23.78 -0.60 -12.12
CA ASP A 293 24.86 0.09 -11.40
C ASP A 293 24.31 0.90 -10.23
N ILE A 294 23.26 1.70 -10.46
CA ILE A 294 22.56 2.45 -9.39
C ILE A 294 22.00 1.50 -8.34
N GLN A 295 21.36 0.39 -8.76
CA GLN A 295 20.90 -0.67 -7.86
C GLN A 295 22.04 -1.22 -7.01
N THR A 296 23.20 -1.49 -7.63
CA THR A 296 24.38 -2.05 -6.97
C THR A 296 25.03 -1.06 -5.99
N GLN A 297 25.04 0.25 -6.28
CA GLN A 297 25.53 1.25 -5.33
C GLN A 297 24.56 1.43 -4.16
N CYS A 298 23.26 1.62 -4.43
CA CYS A 298 22.22 1.75 -3.40
C CYS A 298 22.22 0.58 -2.41
N ASN A 299 22.33 -0.66 -2.92
CA ASN A 299 22.31 -1.88 -2.10
C ASN A 299 23.57 -2.05 -1.22
N LYS A 300 24.66 -1.28 -1.40
CA LYS A 300 25.79 -1.26 -0.45
C LYS A 300 25.48 -0.52 0.85
N HIS A 301 24.55 0.44 0.80
CA HIS A 301 24.18 1.27 1.95
C HIS A 301 23.12 0.60 2.86
N PHE A 302 22.53 -0.54 2.44
CA PHE A 302 21.47 -1.23 3.15
C PHE A 302 21.82 -2.70 3.44
N LYS A 303 21.44 -3.22 4.62
CA LYS A 303 21.80 -4.59 5.07
C LYS A 303 20.68 -5.64 4.96
N LEU A 304 19.43 -5.20 4.86
CA LEU A 304 18.22 -6.04 4.88
C LEU A 304 17.13 -5.53 3.91
N LEU A 305 17.41 -4.44 3.20
CA LEU A 305 16.57 -3.89 2.15
C LEU A 305 17.36 -4.04 0.86
N GLU A 306 16.73 -4.60 -0.15
CA GLU A 306 17.26 -4.80 -1.49
C GLU A 306 16.37 -3.96 -2.43
N LEU A 307 16.96 -2.99 -3.13
CA LEU A 307 16.32 -2.32 -4.26
C LEU A 307 16.42 -3.23 -5.49
N GLU A 308 15.38 -3.22 -6.32
CA GLU A 308 15.27 -3.93 -7.60
C GLU A 308 14.87 -2.93 -8.70
N VAL A 309 15.33 -3.14 -9.94
CA VAL A 309 14.89 -2.34 -11.10
C VAL A 309 13.51 -2.82 -11.54
N ASP A 310 12.44 -2.11 -11.12
CA ASP A 310 11.05 -2.48 -11.38
C ASP A 310 10.64 -2.27 -12.86
N ALA A 311 11.08 -1.17 -13.48
CA ALA A 311 10.67 -0.77 -14.82
C ALA A 311 11.69 0.14 -15.52
N ILE A 312 11.75 0.05 -16.86
CA ILE A 312 12.41 1.02 -17.73
C ILE A 312 11.32 1.70 -18.58
N PHE A 313 11.30 3.03 -18.60
CA PHE A 313 10.35 3.81 -19.40
C PHE A 313 11.02 4.38 -20.65
N LYS A 314 10.48 4.07 -21.83
CA LYS A 314 10.94 4.70 -23.09
C LYS A 314 10.56 6.17 -23.17
N ARG A 315 9.39 6.51 -22.59
CA ARG A 315 8.83 7.86 -22.48
C ARG A 315 7.98 7.95 -21.22
N LEU A 316 8.07 9.07 -20.51
CA LEU A 316 7.32 9.37 -19.30
C LEU A 316 6.68 10.75 -19.41
N LEU A 317 5.38 10.84 -19.16
CA LEU A 317 4.63 12.08 -18.96
C LEU A 317 4.23 12.15 -17.48
N LEU A 318 5.07 12.80 -16.67
CA LEU A 318 4.80 13.11 -15.28
C LEU A 318 4.04 14.43 -15.20
N LEU A 319 2.78 14.40 -14.79
CA LEU A 319 1.94 15.62 -14.69
C LEU A 319 1.87 16.16 -13.27
N ASN A 320 1.91 15.29 -12.26
CA ASN A 320 1.78 15.64 -10.85
C ASN A 320 2.19 14.46 -9.95
N LYS A 321 2.31 14.71 -8.64
CA LYS A 321 2.45 13.65 -7.62
C LYS A 321 1.41 12.53 -7.82
N LYS A 322 1.87 11.29 -7.91
CA LYS A 322 1.09 10.07 -8.22
C LYS A 322 0.25 10.12 -9.52
N LYS A 323 0.48 11.10 -10.42
CA LYS A 323 -0.26 11.31 -11.68
C LYS A 323 0.71 11.30 -12.87
N TYR A 324 0.88 10.15 -13.50
CA TYR A 324 1.75 10.00 -14.67
C TYR A 324 1.25 8.95 -15.68
N ALA A 325 1.79 9.01 -16.90
CA ALA A 325 1.65 8.00 -17.94
C ALA A 325 3.02 7.65 -18.54
N ALA A 326 3.26 6.37 -18.84
CA ALA A 326 4.54 5.89 -19.36
C ALA A 326 4.38 4.82 -20.45
N LEU A 327 5.39 4.71 -21.32
CA LEU A 327 5.63 3.51 -22.15
C LEU A 327 6.66 2.64 -21.44
N VAL A 328 6.19 1.54 -20.85
CA VAL A 328 6.99 0.61 -20.05
C VAL A 328 7.51 -0.51 -20.92
N LEU A 329 8.82 -0.78 -20.82
CA LEU A 329 9.44 -1.95 -21.43
C LEU A 329 8.82 -3.23 -20.86
N LYS A 330 8.38 -4.14 -21.73
CA LYS A 330 8.15 -5.54 -21.40
C LYS A 330 9.00 -6.44 -22.27
N GLU A 331 9.96 -7.09 -21.63
CA GLU A 331 10.80 -8.10 -22.28
C GLU A 331 10.08 -9.44 -22.25
N GLN A 332 9.91 -10.06 -23.42
CA GLN A 332 9.42 -11.43 -23.55
C GLN A 332 10.58 -12.29 -24.06
N PRO A 333 10.78 -13.52 -23.54
CA PRO A 333 11.80 -14.42 -24.09
C PRO A 333 11.56 -14.64 -25.59
N GLN A 334 12.61 -14.46 -26.40
CA GLN A 334 12.61 -14.73 -27.85
C GLN A 334 11.74 -13.79 -28.72
N CYS A 335 11.43 -12.57 -28.25
CA CYS A 335 10.73 -11.54 -29.05
C CYS A 335 11.40 -10.16 -28.94
N GLU A 336 11.07 -9.26 -29.87
CA GLU A 336 11.47 -7.84 -29.80
C GLU A 336 10.89 -7.15 -28.56
N PRO A 337 11.57 -6.11 -28.01
CA PRO A 337 11.13 -5.40 -26.81
C PRO A 337 9.81 -4.64 -27.05
N LEU A 338 8.72 -5.16 -26.49
CA LEU A 338 7.40 -4.53 -26.53
C LEU A 338 7.32 -3.38 -25.52
N PHE A 339 6.63 -2.29 -25.89
CA PHE A 339 6.36 -1.17 -24.98
C PHE A 339 4.87 -1.09 -24.68
N GLU A 340 4.49 -1.48 -23.46
CA GLU A 340 3.11 -1.39 -22.98
C GLU A 340 2.82 -0.05 -22.29
N LYS A 341 1.54 0.34 -22.29
CA LYS A 341 1.08 1.56 -21.65
C LYS A 341 0.83 1.36 -20.16
N GLU A 342 1.52 2.13 -19.32
CA GLU A 342 1.12 2.34 -17.92
C GLU A 342 0.51 3.73 -17.72
N VAL A 343 -0.54 3.80 -16.88
CA VAL A 343 -1.11 5.06 -16.37
C VAL A 343 -1.39 4.89 -14.88
N LYS A 344 -0.81 5.77 -14.05
CA LYS A 344 -1.11 5.85 -12.61
C LYS A 344 -1.76 7.21 -12.28
N GLY A 345 -2.85 7.17 -11.52
CA GLY A 345 -3.56 8.32 -10.94
C GLY A 345 -4.28 9.29 -11.89
N LEU A 346 -4.03 9.27 -13.21
CA LEU A 346 -4.74 10.11 -14.18
C LEU A 346 -6.24 9.81 -14.21
N ASP A 347 -7.02 10.80 -14.60
CA ASP A 347 -8.47 10.77 -14.44
C ASP A 347 -9.16 9.68 -15.32
N LEU A 348 -8.57 9.40 -16.49
CA LEU A 348 -8.72 8.18 -17.31
C LEU A 348 -8.89 6.87 -16.51
N VAL A 349 -8.07 6.61 -15.47
CA VAL A 349 -8.12 5.35 -14.70
C VAL A 349 -9.05 5.41 -13.47
N ARG A 350 -9.62 6.58 -13.16
CA ARG A 350 -10.55 6.74 -12.03
C ARG A 350 -11.96 6.24 -12.37
N ARG A 351 -12.81 6.07 -11.35
CA ARG A 351 -14.20 5.59 -11.50
C ARG A 351 -15.28 6.67 -11.31
N ASP A 352 -14.89 7.86 -10.89
CA ASP A 352 -15.74 9.04 -10.70
C ASP A 352 -15.77 9.98 -11.93
N TRP A 353 -14.98 9.69 -12.97
CA TRP A 353 -14.95 10.45 -14.22
C TRP A 353 -15.84 9.84 -15.31
N CYS A 354 -16.39 10.72 -16.16
CA CYS A 354 -17.30 10.36 -17.24
C CYS A 354 -16.66 9.36 -18.21
N VAL A 355 -17.38 8.29 -18.57
CA VAL A 355 -16.90 7.28 -19.53
C VAL A 355 -16.59 7.90 -20.90
N LEU A 356 -17.26 9.00 -21.27
CA LEU A 356 -17.10 9.69 -22.54
C LEU A 356 -15.83 10.57 -22.63
N SER A 357 -15.23 11.03 -21.51
CA SER A 357 -13.97 11.80 -21.57
C SER A 357 -12.77 10.90 -21.88
N LYS A 358 -12.82 9.65 -21.41
CA LYS A 358 -11.74 8.68 -21.46
C LYS A 358 -11.16 8.43 -22.86
N PRO A 359 -11.94 8.27 -23.95
CA PRO A 359 -11.37 8.14 -25.30
C PRO A 359 -10.64 9.39 -25.80
N TRP A 360 -11.03 10.58 -25.34
CA TRP A 360 -10.36 11.84 -25.72
C TRP A 360 -9.08 12.07 -24.93
N GLU A 361 -9.11 11.86 -23.61
CA GLU A 361 -7.89 11.82 -22.77
C GLU A 361 -6.90 10.76 -23.28
N MET A 362 -7.41 9.57 -23.65
CA MET A 362 -6.63 8.51 -24.27
C MET A 362 -5.93 9.00 -25.54
N ARG A 363 -6.67 9.63 -26.47
CA ARG A 363 -6.14 10.21 -27.73
C ARG A 363 -5.06 11.25 -27.49
N ILE A 364 -5.25 12.18 -26.53
CA ILE A 364 -4.27 13.20 -26.17
C ILE A 364 -2.99 12.55 -25.62
N LEU A 365 -3.11 11.49 -24.80
CA LEU A 365 -1.96 10.73 -24.33
C LEU A 365 -1.18 10.03 -25.45
N ILE A 366 -1.81 9.66 -26.58
CA ILE A 366 -1.11 9.13 -27.77
C ILE A 366 -0.25 10.22 -28.42
N LEU A 367 -0.68 11.48 -28.40
CA LEU A 367 0.09 12.57 -29.03
C LEU A 367 1.38 12.87 -28.26
N PHE A 368 1.32 12.93 -26.92
CA PHE A 368 2.49 13.21 -26.08
C PHE A 368 3.42 12.01 -25.92
N VAL A 369 2.88 10.84 -25.56
CA VAL A 369 3.72 9.65 -25.30
C VAL A 369 4.07 8.93 -26.62
N GLY A 370 3.38 9.23 -27.72
CA GLY A 370 3.59 8.63 -29.04
C GLY A 370 2.54 7.56 -29.36
N LYS A 371 2.51 7.10 -30.62
CA LYS A 371 1.67 5.97 -31.02
C LYS A 371 1.99 4.75 -30.17
N PHE A 372 1.01 4.31 -29.40
CA PHE A 372 0.98 2.96 -28.87
C PHE A 372 0.90 1.98 -30.06
N PRO A 373 1.63 0.86 -30.02
CA PRO A 373 1.54 -0.20 -31.04
C PRO A 373 0.15 -0.86 -31.04
#